data_AF-A0A9D9L8G4-F1
#
_entry.id   AF-A0A9D9L8G4-F1
#
_cell.length_a   1.000
_cell.length_b   1.000
_cell.length_c   1.000
_cell.angle_alpha   90.00
_cell.angle_beta   90.00
_cell.angle_gamma   90.00
#
_symmetry.space_group_name_H-M   'P 1'
#
loop_
_entity.id
_entity.type
_entity.pdbx_description
1 polymer ?
#
loop_
_entity_poly.entity_id
_entity_poly.type
_entity_poly.pdbx_seq_one_letter_code
_entity_poly.pdbx_strand_id
1 'polypeptide(L)'
;MRTQFKLIAPKTVPVLDPDFRPPVLANRNFQAEVKASGAAVPFLIAIERDRNRVSRFDTFVFDMKQLQAPANYFYVERVLKFLLWQFGGWKVTIHGPLELVTYLQACYSDTGLRAFDAEFWGDQTYEREMTIVHAASPEDFPCADDGESAAVKLDWKGWRI
;
A
#
# COMPACT_ATOMS: atom_id res chain seq x y z
N MET A 1 34.47 -8.07 7.18
CA MET A 1 33.52 -7.43 8.12
C MET A 1 33.30 -8.21 9.42
N ARG A 2 32.83 -9.47 9.42
CA ARG A 2 32.55 -10.22 10.67
C ARG A 2 33.78 -10.47 11.58
N THR A 3 34.99 -10.49 11.03
CA THR A 3 36.24 -10.65 11.81
C THR A 3 36.78 -9.33 12.36
N GLN A 4 36.42 -8.19 11.76
CA GLN A 4 36.83 -6.85 12.21
C GLN A 4 35.78 -6.21 13.13
N PHE A 5 34.50 -6.58 12.96
CA PHE A 5 33.39 -6.12 13.78
C PHE A 5 32.79 -7.31 14.53
N LYS A 6 33.27 -7.52 15.76
CA LYS A 6 32.86 -8.64 16.62
C LYS A 6 31.46 -8.39 17.16
N LEU A 7 30.49 -9.18 16.71
CA LEU A 7 29.14 -9.20 17.27
C LEU A 7 29.17 -9.93 18.62
N ILE A 8 28.64 -9.31 19.67
CA ILE A 8 28.56 -9.88 21.02
C ILE A 8 27.13 -10.39 21.24
N ALA A 9 27.01 -11.62 21.73
CA ALA A 9 25.71 -12.17 22.08
C ALA A 9 25.08 -11.37 23.24
N PRO A 10 23.80 -10.98 23.16
CA PRO A 10 23.15 -10.30 24.26
C PRO A 10 22.97 -11.26 25.44
N LYS A 11 22.94 -10.72 26.66
CA LYS A 11 22.67 -11.51 27.88
C LYS A 11 21.28 -12.15 27.86
N THR A 12 20.33 -11.47 27.24
CA THR A 12 18.95 -11.94 27.03
C THR A 12 18.75 -12.16 25.54
N VAL A 13 18.55 -13.41 25.14
CA VAL A 13 18.16 -13.73 23.76
C VAL A 13 16.64 -13.52 23.67
N PRO A 14 16.15 -12.60 22.83
CA PRO A 14 14.72 -12.42 22.65
C PRO A 14 14.12 -13.70 22.07
N VAL A 15 13.07 -14.21 22.71
CA VAL A 15 12.29 -15.32 22.15
C VAL A 15 11.44 -14.80 20.99
N LEU A 16 11.23 -15.66 19.98
CA LEU A 16 10.25 -15.36 18.93
C LEU A 16 8.85 -15.39 19.54
N ASP A 17 8.02 -14.42 19.17
CA ASP A 17 6.61 -14.40 19.54
C ASP A 17 5.86 -15.56 18.82
N PRO A 18 5.31 -16.55 19.54
CA PRO A 18 4.60 -17.68 18.94
C PRO A 18 3.30 -17.28 18.22
N ASP A 19 2.72 -16.15 18.60
CA ASP A 19 1.48 -15.63 18.01
C ASP A 19 1.75 -14.65 16.87
N PHE A 20 3.01 -14.38 16.55
CA PHE A 20 3.37 -13.56 15.40
C PHE A 20 2.75 -14.11 14.11
N ARG A 21 2.05 -13.23 13.38
CA ARG A 21 1.50 -13.52 12.05
C ARG A 21 2.03 -12.47 11.07
N PRO A 22 2.89 -12.86 10.12
CA PRO A 22 3.36 -11.94 9.08
C PRO A 22 2.18 -11.39 8.26
N PRO A 23 2.06 -10.05 8.08
CA PRO A 23 1.02 -9.44 7.26
C PRO A 23 0.96 -9.99 5.82
N VAL A 24 2.10 -10.44 5.28
CA VAL A 24 2.16 -11.05 3.94
C VAL A 24 1.28 -12.30 3.82
N LEU A 25 1.10 -13.08 4.89
CA LEU A 25 0.23 -14.25 4.87
C LEU A 25 -1.24 -13.85 4.79
N ALA A 26 -1.64 -12.80 5.53
CA ALA A 26 -2.98 -12.26 5.47
C ALA A 26 -3.30 -11.67 4.08
N ASN A 27 -2.36 -10.91 3.49
CA ASN A 27 -2.50 -10.39 2.12
C ASN A 27 -2.69 -11.52 1.10
N ARG A 28 -1.84 -12.56 1.16
CA ARG A 28 -1.96 -13.73 0.27
C ARG A 28 -3.29 -14.45 0.44
N ASN A 29 -3.75 -14.63 1.67
CA ASN A 29 -5.04 -15.25 1.95
C ASN A 29 -6.21 -14.42 1.39
N PHE A 30 -6.23 -13.11 1.65
CA PHE A 30 -7.24 -12.20 1.11
C PHE A 30 -7.31 -12.28 -0.42
N GLN A 31 -6.17 -12.22 -1.11
CA GLN A 31 -6.11 -12.35 -2.57
C GLN A 31 -6.59 -13.72 -3.06
N ALA A 32 -6.35 -14.80 -2.31
CA ALA A 32 -6.86 -16.12 -2.65
C ALA A 32 -8.39 -16.19 -2.50
N GLU A 33 -8.96 -15.63 -1.43
CA GLU A 33 -10.40 -15.59 -1.19
C GLU A 33 -11.13 -14.72 -2.23
N VAL A 34 -10.58 -13.54 -2.56
CA VAL A 34 -11.11 -12.68 -3.64
C VAL A 34 -11.18 -13.45 -4.95
N LYS A 35 -10.12 -14.18 -5.32
CA LYS A 35 -10.12 -15.01 -6.54
C LYS A 35 -11.12 -16.16 -6.46
N ALA A 36 -11.20 -16.84 -5.32
CA ALA A 36 -12.12 -17.95 -5.11
C ALA A 36 -13.60 -17.53 -5.12
N SER A 37 -13.90 -16.26 -4.83
CA SER A 37 -15.26 -15.71 -4.90
C SER A 37 -15.86 -15.71 -6.32
N GLY A 38 -15.03 -15.76 -7.36
CA GLY A 38 -15.47 -15.63 -8.75
C GLY A 38 -15.96 -14.22 -9.13
N ALA A 39 -15.90 -13.26 -8.21
CA ALA A 39 -16.38 -11.88 -8.38
C ALA A 39 -15.30 -10.85 -7.99
N ALA A 40 -14.05 -11.13 -8.39
CA ALA A 40 -12.93 -10.23 -8.16
C ALA A 40 -13.06 -8.95 -9.00
N VAL A 41 -12.93 -7.79 -8.36
CA VAL A 41 -12.95 -6.48 -9.02
C VAL A 41 -11.53 -5.89 -9.01
N PRO A 42 -11.03 -5.35 -10.14
CA PRO A 42 -9.74 -4.66 -10.18
C PRO A 42 -9.69 -3.49 -9.20
N PHE A 43 -8.56 -3.36 -8.51
CA PHE A 43 -8.23 -2.21 -7.68
C PHE A 43 -6.79 -1.80 -7.97
N LEU A 44 -6.62 -0.69 -8.68
CA LEU A 44 -5.32 -0.20 -9.16
C LEU A 44 -4.93 1.03 -8.34
N ILE A 45 -3.67 1.10 -7.92
CA ILE A 45 -3.12 2.22 -7.15
C ILE A 45 -1.89 2.78 -7.88
N ALA A 46 -1.92 4.07 -8.20
CA ALA A 46 -0.79 4.80 -8.77
C ALA A 46 -0.38 5.90 -7.80
N ILE A 47 0.89 5.92 -7.42
CA ILE A 47 1.45 6.90 -6.50
C ILE A 47 2.42 7.78 -7.29
N GLU A 48 2.10 9.07 -7.38
CA GLU A 48 2.93 10.09 -8.00
C GLU A 48 3.81 10.77 -6.94
N ARG A 49 5.08 10.95 -7.29
CA ARG A 49 6.10 11.62 -6.48
C ARG A 49 6.89 12.62 -7.33
N ASP A 50 8.01 13.10 -6.80
CA ASP A 50 8.82 14.12 -7.46
C ASP A 50 9.26 13.70 -8.88
N ARG A 51 9.46 14.70 -9.75
CA ARG A 51 9.86 14.54 -11.16
C ARG A 51 8.90 13.64 -11.96
N ASN A 52 7.60 13.72 -11.68
CA ASN A 52 6.55 12.96 -12.36
C ASN A 52 6.73 11.43 -12.32
N ARG A 53 7.49 10.92 -11.33
CA ARG A 53 7.66 9.48 -11.20
C ARG A 53 6.39 8.86 -10.62
N VAL A 54 5.98 7.72 -11.17
CA VAL A 54 4.74 7.02 -10.85
C VAL A 54 5.02 5.56 -10.49
N SER A 55 4.66 5.15 -9.28
CA SER A 55 4.68 3.74 -8.86
C SER A 55 3.27 3.16 -8.95
N ARG A 56 3.12 2.08 -9.73
CA ARG A 56 1.84 1.39 -9.93
C ARG A 56 1.80 0.07 -9.16
N PHE A 57 0.67 -0.19 -8.53
CA PHE A 57 0.36 -1.45 -7.86
C PHE A 57 -1.04 -1.92 -8.22
N ASP A 58 -1.13 -3.13 -8.77
CA ASP A 58 -2.36 -3.73 -9.24
C ASP A 58 -2.77 -4.87 -8.30
N THR A 59 -4.01 -4.84 -7.83
CA THR A 59 -4.58 -5.88 -6.98
C THR A 59 -6.06 -6.09 -7.31
N PHE A 60 -6.69 -7.06 -6.64
CA PHE A 60 -8.13 -7.25 -6.68
C PHE A 60 -8.74 -7.08 -5.30
N VAL A 61 -10.02 -6.71 -5.28
CA VAL A 61 -10.89 -6.63 -4.11
C VAL A 61 -12.17 -7.42 -4.37
N PHE A 62 -12.93 -7.75 -3.33
CA PHE A 62 -14.26 -8.32 -3.53
C PHE A 62 -15.19 -7.30 -4.20
N ASP A 63 -16.07 -7.75 -5.10
CA ASP A 63 -17.24 -6.96 -5.48
C ASP A 63 -17.99 -6.50 -4.21
N MET A 64 -18.40 -5.22 -4.18
CA MET A 64 -19.01 -4.61 -2.99
C MET A 64 -20.34 -5.26 -2.56
N LYS A 65 -20.94 -6.11 -3.41
CA LYS A 65 -22.15 -6.89 -3.10
C LYS A 65 -21.86 -8.21 -2.40
N GLN A 66 -20.60 -8.63 -2.30
CA GLN A 66 -20.20 -9.87 -1.62
C GLN A 66 -20.26 -9.71 -0.10
N LEU A 67 -20.55 -10.81 0.61
CA LEU A 67 -20.59 -10.84 2.07
C LEU A 67 -19.23 -10.45 2.70
N GLN A 68 -18.13 -10.77 1.99
CA GLN A 68 -16.76 -10.51 2.41
C GLN A 68 -16.27 -9.08 2.09
N ALA A 69 -17.06 -8.27 1.35
CA ALA A 69 -16.68 -6.91 0.95
C ALA A 69 -16.21 -6.00 2.10
N PRO A 70 -16.70 -6.10 3.36
CA PRO A 70 -16.16 -5.32 4.47
C PRO A 70 -14.65 -5.50 4.70
N ALA A 71 -14.06 -6.64 4.31
CA ALA A 71 -12.62 -6.87 4.41
C ALA A 71 -11.81 -5.96 3.45
N ASN A 72 -12.43 -5.47 2.37
CA ASN A 72 -11.78 -4.57 1.41
C ASN A 72 -11.24 -3.31 2.08
N TYR A 73 -12.00 -2.72 3.01
CA TYR A 73 -11.64 -1.45 3.66
C TYR A 73 -10.29 -1.53 4.39
N PHE A 74 -10.14 -2.54 5.26
CA PHE A 74 -8.87 -2.76 5.96
C PHE A 74 -7.75 -3.12 4.99
N TYR A 75 -8.05 -3.96 3.98
CA TYR A 75 -7.07 -4.36 2.98
C TYR A 75 -6.49 -3.17 2.20
N VAL A 76 -7.34 -2.36 1.56
CA VAL A 76 -6.89 -1.27 0.69
C VAL A 76 -6.18 -0.16 1.46
N GLU A 77 -6.62 0.12 2.70
CA GLU A 77 -5.97 1.12 3.53
C GLU A 77 -4.59 0.66 4.01
N ARG A 78 -4.44 -0.61 4.42
CA ARG A 78 -3.13 -1.19 4.77
C ARG A 78 -2.18 -1.23 3.58
N VAL A 79 -2.67 -1.63 2.41
CA VAL A 79 -1.87 -1.67 1.18
C VAL A 79 -1.43 -0.26 0.81
N LEU A 80 -2.32 0.73 0.78
CA LEU A 80 -1.95 2.11 0.44
C LEU A 80 -0.91 2.66 1.42
N LYS A 81 -1.11 2.46 2.72
CA LYS A 81 -0.10 2.84 3.73
C LYS A 81 1.24 2.20 3.42
N PHE A 82 1.27 0.89 3.20
CA PHE A 82 2.52 0.18 2.90
C PHE A 82 3.23 0.77 1.68
N LEU A 83 2.49 1.04 0.60
CA LEU A 83 3.04 1.59 -0.64
C LEU A 83 3.58 3.03 -0.43
N LEU A 84 2.86 3.88 0.30
CA LEU A 84 3.33 5.23 0.64
C LEU A 84 4.62 5.17 1.46
N TRP A 85 4.72 4.27 2.44
CA TRP A 85 5.94 4.13 3.24
C TRP A 85 7.08 3.40 2.53
N GLN A 86 6.81 2.73 1.41
CA GLN A 86 7.81 2.11 0.56
C GLN A 86 8.38 3.07 -0.49
N PHE A 87 7.53 3.88 -1.12
CA PHE A 87 7.90 4.70 -2.27
C PHE A 87 7.92 6.21 -1.97
N GLY A 88 7.11 6.65 -1.02
CA GLY A 88 6.70 8.04 -0.87
C GLY A 88 5.81 8.52 -2.03
N GLY A 89 4.93 9.48 -1.75
CA GLY A 89 4.22 10.24 -2.77
C GLY A 89 3.17 11.16 -2.15
N TRP A 90 2.68 12.12 -2.93
CA TRP A 90 1.67 13.09 -2.48
C TRP A 90 0.36 12.97 -3.24
N LYS A 91 0.34 12.33 -4.41
CA LYS A 91 -0.88 12.11 -5.19
C LYS A 91 -1.07 10.63 -5.46
N VAL A 92 -2.25 10.14 -5.10
CA VAL A 92 -2.66 8.76 -5.27
C VAL A 92 -3.84 8.72 -6.22
N THR A 93 -3.68 8.08 -7.37
CA THR A 93 -4.77 7.80 -8.30
C THR A 93 -5.23 6.37 -8.11
N ILE A 94 -6.54 6.17 -7.96
CA ILE A 94 -7.13 4.85 -7.71
C ILE A 94 -8.20 4.54 -8.76
N HIS A 95 -8.12 3.36 -9.36
CA HIS A 95 -9.22 2.79 -10.14
C HIS A 95 -9.82 1.61 -9.37
N GLY A 96 -11.12 1.64 -9.08
CA GLY A 96 -11.81 0.61 -8.31
C GLY A 96 -13.18 1.09 -7.79
N PRO A 97 -13.85 0.34 -6.91
CA PRO A 97 -15.14 0.75 -6.34
C PRO A 97 -15.07 2.12 -5.65
N LEU A 98 -15.99 3.01 -5.99
CA LEU A 98 -16.02 4.40 -5.51
C LEU A 98 -16.15 4.49 -3.99
N GLU A 99 -16.80 3.52 -3.36
CA GLU A 99 -16.95 3.41 -1.90
C GLU A 99 -15.58 3.28 -1.22
N LEU A 100 -14.66 2.54 -1.82
CA LEU A 100 -13.31 2.34 -1.29
C LEU A 100 -12.45 3.59 -1.52
N VAL A 101 -12.62 4.27 -2.67
CA VAL A 101 -11.91 5.52 -2.94
C VAL A 101 -12.34 6.62 -1.99
N THR A 102 -13.66 6.78 -1.80
CA THR A 102 -14.23 7.74 -0.84
C THR A 102 -13.77 7.44 0.58
N TYR A 103 -13.73 6.16 0.97
CA TYR A 103 -13.20 5.75 2.26
C TYR A 103 -11.72 6.14 2.43
N LEU A 104 -10.89 5.92 1.41
CA LEU A 104 -9.48 6.29 1.47
C LEU A 104 -9.30 7.81 1.52
N GLN A 105 -10.07 8.58 0.76
CA GLN A 105 -10.09 10.06 0.87
C GLN A 105 -10.40 10.50 2.31
N ALA A 106 -11.40 9.88 2.95
CA ALA A 106 -11.73 10.16 4.34
C ALA A 106 -10.61 9.73 5.32
N CYS A 107 -9.91 8.63 5.03
CA CYS A 107 -8.79 8.18 5.85
C CYS A 107 -7.62 9.17 5.82
N TYR A 108 -7.27 9.69 4.64
CA TYR A 108 -6.11 10.56 4.40
C TYR A 108 -6.45 12.06 4.44
N SER A 109 -7.58 12.45 5.04
CA SER A 109 -7.88 13.85 5.33
C SER A 109 -7.20 14.32 6.62
N ASP A 110 -7.21 15.64 6.86
CA ASP A 110 -6.65 16.28 8.07
C ASP A 110 -7.19 15.74 9.39
N THR A 111 -8.36 15.10 9.37
CA THR A 111 -9.03 14.52 10.55
C THR A 111 -9.21 13.01 10.45
N GLY A 112 -8.73 12.41 9.36
CA GLY A 112 -8.85 10.99 9.10
C GLY A 112 -7.86 10.16 9.91
N LEU A 113 -8.05 8.84 9.92
CA LEU A 113 -7.18 7.90 10.65
C LEU A 113 -5.72 7.93 10.15
N ARG A 114 -5.48 8.49 8.97
CA ARG A 114 -4.21 8.66 8.28
C ARG A 114 -3.77 10.12 8.16
N ALA A 115 -4.32 11.04 8.96
CA ALA A 115 -3.92 12.44 8.96
C ALA A 115 -2.38 12.62 9.06
N PHE A 116 -1.73 11.89 9.99
CA PHE A 116 -0.27 11.93 10.10
C PHE A 116 0.44 11.45 8.82
N ASP A 117 -0.01 10.34 8.23
CA ASP A 117 0.59 9.79 7.01
C ASP A 117 0.41 10.79 5.83
N ALA A 118 -0.73 11.47 5.76
CA ALA A 118 -1.05 12.49 4.76
C ALA A 118 -0.19 13.76 4.91
N GLU A 119 -0.10 14.31 6.12
CA GLU A 119 0.72 15.49 6.44
C GLU A 119 2.22 15.22 6.20
N PHE A 120 2.71 14.06 6.67
CA PHE A 120 4.11 13.69 6.55
C PHE A 120 4.54 13.57 5.10
N TRP A 121 3.78 12.84 4.28
CA TRP A 121 4.13 12.66 2.88
C TRP A 121 3.82 13.90 2.06
N GLY A 122 2.64 14.49 2.21
CA GLY A 122 2.24 15.67 1.45
C GLY A 122 3.06 16.90 1.83
N ASP A 123 2.71 17.53 2.94
CA ASP A 123 3.18 18.85 3.31
C ASP A 123 4.66 18.85 3.69
N GLN A 124 5.09 17.88 4.49
CA GLN A 124 6.45 17.88 5.06
C GLN A 124 7.51 17.33 4.09
N THR A 125 7.16 16.37 3.23
CA THR A 125 8.13 15.72 2.34
C THR A 125 8.10 16.25 0.91
N TYR A 126 6.91 16.34 0.31
CA TYR A 126 6.75 16.76 -1.09
C TYR A 126 6.29 18.21 -1.25
N GLU A 127 6.04 18.92 -0.14
CA GLU A 127 5.56 20.30 -0.10
C GLU A 127 4.28 20.49 -0.95
N ARG A 128 3.39 19.49 -0.89
CA ARG A 128 2.13 19.43 -1.65
C ARG A 128 1.05 18.74 -0.83
N GLU A 129 -0.18 19.24 -0.87
CA GLU A 129 -1.31 18.58 -0.22
C GLU A 129 -1.49 17.14 -0.70
N MET A 130 -1.61 16.19 0.23
CA MET A 130 -1.89 14.79 -0.09
C MET A 130 -3.26 14.67 -0.77
N THR A 131 -3.31 14.10 -1.97
CA THR A 131 -4.55 13.97 -2.74
C THR A 131 -4.82 12.52 -3.12
N ILE A 132 -6.06 12.05 -2.92
CA ILE A 132 -6.55 10.78 -3.45
C ILE A 132 -7.63 11.07 -4.50
N VAL A 133 -7.42 10.60 -5.73
CA VAL A 133 -8.34 10.81 -6.87
C VAL A 133 -8.83 9.49 -7.46
N HIS A 134 -10.07 9.51 -7.97
CA HIS A 134 -10.67 8.37 -8.66
C HIS A 134 -10.43 8.45 -10.16
N ALA A 135 -9.86 7.40 -10.75
CA ALA A 135 -9.84 7.17 -12.19
C ALA A 135 -11.07 6.34 -12.57
N ALA A 136 -12.04 6.98 -13.24
CA ALA A 136 -13.30 6.35 -13.61
C ALA A 136 -13.12 5.20 -14.62
N SER A 137 -12.13 5.31 -15.50
CA SER A 137 -11.75 4.26 -16.43
C SER A 137 -10.29 3.82 -16.24
N PRO A 138 -9.93 2.58 -16.63
CA PRO A 138 -8.54 2.15 -16.68
C PRO A 138 -7.68 2.97 -17.65
N GLU A 139 -8.27 3.65 -18.64
CA GLU A 139 -7.56 4.47 -19.61
C GLU A 139 -7.09 5.80 -19.01
N ASP A 140 -7.83 6.32 -18.03
CA ASP A 140 -7.47 7.51 -17.25
C ASP A 140 -6.39 7.20 -16.18
N PHE A 141 -6.01 5.94 -16.03
CA PHE A 141 -5.13 5.49 -14.96
C PHE A 141 -3.63 5.66 -15.31
N PRO A 142 -2.83 6.34 -14.48
CA PRO A 142 -1.41 6.59 -14.77
C PRO A 142 -0.58 5.32 -15.03
N CYS A 143 0.25 5.36 -16.06
CA CYS A 143 1.27 4.34 -16.30
C CYS A 143 2.41 4.45 -15.29
N ALA A 144 3.08 3.34 -15.00
CA ALA A 144 4.29 3.35 -14.18
C ALA A 144 5.43 4.10 -14.89
N ASP A 145 6.16 4.93 -14.15
CA ASP A 145 7.33 5.65 -14.62
C ASP A 145 8.34 5.81 -13.46
N ASP A 146 9.44 5.06 -13.51
CA ASP A 146 10.49 5.11 -12.49
C ASP A 146 11.51 6.25 -12.71
N GLY A 147 11.36 7.04 -13.79
CA GLY A 147 12.33 8.05 -14.21
C GLY A 147 13.75 7.49 -14.42
N GLU A 148 14.76 8.35 -14.43
CA GLU A 148 16.19 7.97 -14.57
C GLU A 148 16.82 7.45 -13.25
N SER A 149 16.06 6.72 -12.42
CA SER A 149 16.54 6.21 -11.13
C SER A 149 16.57 4.68 -11.08
N ALA A 150 17.23 4.10 -10.06
CA ALA A 150 17.25 2.66 -9.87
C ALA A 150 15.83 2.15 -9.63
N ALA A 151 15.37 1.21 -10.47
CA ALA A 151 14.03 0.63 -10.35
C ALA A 151 13.81 0.02 -8.96
N VAL A 152 12.77 0.46 -8.25
CA VAL A 152 12.37 -0.13 -6.98
C VAL A 152 11.56 -1.38 -7.28
N LYS A 153 12.21 -2.55 -7.25
CA LYS A 153 11.54 -3.83 -7.47
C LYS A 153 10.89 -4.33 -6.19
N LEU A 154 9.57 -4.45 -6.18
CA LEU A 154 8.85 -5.11 -5.10
C LEU A 154 9.12 -6.63 -5.11
N ASP A 155 9.80 -7.15 -4.09
CA ASP A 155 9.95 -8.60 -3.88
C ASP A 155 8.99 -9.10 -2.79
N TRP A 156 7.84 -9.58 -3.22
CA TRP A 156 6.80 -10.16 -2.36
C TRP A 156 7.05 -11.64 -2.00
N LYS A 157 8.18 -12.23 -2.41
CA LYS A 157 8.53 -13.63 -2.10
C LYS A 157 9.19 -13.80 -0.74
N GLY A 158 9.73 -12.73 -0.16
CA GLY A 158 10.31 -12.74 1.18
C GLY A 158 9.26 -12.87 2.30
N TRP A 159 9.75 -13.10 3.52
CA TRP A 159 8.97 -13.06 4.77
C TRP A 159 8.94 -11.66 5.40
N ARG A 160 9.49 -10.66 4.71
CA ARG A 160 9.50 -9.27 5.15
C ARG A 160 8.27 -8.56 4.61
N ILE A 161 7.23 -8.53 5.42
CA ILE A 161 6.31 -7.40 5.59
C ILE A 161 6.13 -7.23 7.08
#